data_AF-A0A3D2FRH1-F1
#
_entry.id   AF-A0A3D2FRH1-F1
#
_cell.length_a   1.000
_cell.length_b   1.000
_cell.length_c   1.000
_cell.angle_alpha   90.00
_cell.angle_beta   90.00
_cell.angle_gamma   90.00
#
_symmetry.space_group_name_H-M   'P 1'
#
loop_
_entity.id
_entity.type
_entity.pdbx_description
1 polymer ?
#
loop_
_entity_poly.entity_id
_entity_poly.type
_entity_poly.pdbx_seq_one_letter_code
_entity_poly.pdbx_strand_id
1 'polypeptide(L)'
;MAAWFGTALVVSIVWFRKNIGDKELILDVITKVEMPASFFIPMTGVLMMIEQPLWLQVGWLHLKILIGLAAVVFSHFSRAKLIHADMKDEYVRQKFSLFRNLCLLMLVIVIIIVGYK
;
A
#
# COMPACT_ATOMS: atom_id res chain seq x y z
N MET A 1 -2.09 -2.29 10.13
CA MET A 1 -2.65 -1.23 9.25
C MET A 1 -1.91 0.10 9.41
N ALA A 2 -1.73 0.62 10.63
CA ALA A 2 -1.06 1.91 10.85
C ALA A 2 0.36 2.01 10.27
N ALA A 3 1.20 0.97 10.41
CA ALA A 3 2.55 0.96 9.84
C ALA A 3 2.56 1.00 8.30
N TRP A 4 1.64 0.27 7.66
CA TRP A 4 1.51 0.26 6.19
C TRP A 4 1.00 1.62 5.67
N PHE A 5 -0.03 2.17 6.31
CA PHE A 5 -0.52 3.50 5.95
C PHE A 5 0.53 4.60 6.21
N GLY A 6 1.21 4.57 7.36
CA GLY A 6 2.23 5.55 7.73
C GLY A 6 3.41 5.56 6.75
N THR A 7 3.90 4.39 6.33
CA THR A 7 4.97 4.28 5.33
C THR A 7 4.52 4.74 3.94
N ALA A 8 3.29 4.39 3.54
CA ALA A 8 2.66 4.90 2.33
C ALA A 8 2.67 6.44 2.30
N LEU A 9 2.29 7.06 3.42
CA LEU A 9 2.18 8.51 3.59
C LEU A 9 3.56 9.19 3.62
N VAL A 10 4.50 8.67 4.42
CA VAL A 10 5.86 9.21 4.53
C VAL A 10 6.56 9.24 3.17
N VAL A 11 6.47 8.16 2.39
CA VAL A 11 7.05 8.13 1.04
C VAL A 11 6.39 9.14 0.12
N SER A 12 5.06 9.32 0.18
CA SER A 12 4.40 10.36 -0.62
C SER A 12 4.83 11.76 -0.24
N ILE A 13 5.03 12.06 1.05
CA ILE A 13 5.57 13.35 1.51
C ILE A 13 6.99 13.56 1.01
N VAL A 14 7.87 12.57 1.19
CA VAL A 14 9.26 12.65 0.75
C VAL A 14 9.33 12.85 -0.76
N TRP A 15 8.53 12.09 -1.52
CA TRP A 15 8.45 12.20 -2.97
C TRP A 15 7.89 13.53 -3.46
N PHE A 16 6.92 14.12 -2.73
CA PHE A 16 6.35 15.44 -3.06
C PHE A 16 7.39 16.56 -2.99
N ARG A 17 8.43 16.42 -2.15
CA ARG A 17 9.56 17.38 -2.12
C ARG A 17 10.42 17.37 -3.38
N LYS A 18 10.12 16.51 -4.37
CA LYS A 18 10.76 16.40 -5.69
C LYS A 18 12.28 16.20 -5.67
N ASN A 19 12.86 15.82 -4.53
CA ASN A 19 14.28 15.57 -4.40
C ASN A 19 14.61 14.15 -4.88
N ILE A 20 15.28 14.02 -6.03
CA ILE A 20 15.58 12.73 -6.66
C ILE A 20 16.64 11.96 -5.86
N GLY A 21 17.43 12.64 -5.02
CA GLY A 21 18.42 12.02 -4.12
C GLY A 21 17.82 11.13 -3.04
N ASP A 22 16.52 11.27 -2.74
CA ASP A 22 15.85 10.49 -1.68
C ASP A 22 15.39 9.10 -2.16
N LYS A 23 15.78 8.68 -3.38
CA LYS A 23 15.39 7.38 -3.98
C LYS A 23 15.78 6.21 -3.08
N GLU A 24 17.00 6.20 -2.56
CA GLU A 24 17.49 5.11 -1.69
C GLU A 24 16.71 5.05 -0.39
N LEU A 25 16.45 6.21 0.23
CA LEU A 25 15.66 6.30 1.45
C LEU A 25 14.22 5.79 1.23
N ILE A 26 13.59 6.18 0.13
CA ILE A 26 12.25 5.69 -0.24
C ILE A 26 12.28 4.17 -0.43
N LEU A 27 13.26 3.65 -1.18
CA LEU A 27 13.38 2.23 -1.43
C LEU A 27 13.60 1.44 -0.13
N ASP A 28 14.39 1.97 0.79
CA ASP A 28 14.70 1.34 2.07
C ASP A 28 13.46 1.28 2.97
N VAL A 29 12.70 2.38 3.08
CA VAL A 29 11.42 2.43 3.82
C VAL A 29 10.40 1.44 3.24
N ILE A 30 10.26 1.40 1.91
CA ILE A 30 9.34 0.47 1.25
C ILE A 30 9.77 -0.98 1.52
N THR A 31 11.06 -1.28 1.39
CA THR A 31 11.57 -2.66 1.49
C THR A 31 11.54 -3.18 2.93
N LYS A 32 11.94 -2.36 3.90
CA LYS A 32 12.07 -2.79 5.30
C LYS A 32 10.76 -2.75 6.09
N VAL A 33 9.80 -1.89 5.70
CA VAL A 33 8.59 -1.67 6.50
C VAL A 33 7.33 -1.96 5.70
N GLU A 34 7.18 -1.36 4.52
CA GLU A 34 5.95 -1.49 3.75
C GLU A 34 5.73 -2.91 3.22
N MET A 35 6.75 -3.54 2.65
CA MET A 35 6.64 -4.90 2.08
C MET A 35 6.27 -5.96 3.14
N PRO A 36 6.95 -6.02 4.31
CA PRO A 36 6.51 -6.91 5.38
C PRO A 36 5.07 -6.60 5.80
N ALA A 37 4.72 -5.32 5.99
CA ALA A 37 3.38 -4.94 6.42
C ALA A 37 2.30 -5.31 5.40
N SER A 38 2.54 -5.08 4.10
CA SER A 38 1.60 -5.40 3.02
C SER A 38 1.39 -6.90 2.83
N PHE A 39 2.32 -7.74 3.29
CA PHE A 39 2.19 -9.19 3.27
C PHE A 39 1.51 -9.73 4.54
N PHE A 40 2.00 -9.34 5.71
CA PHE A 40 1.51 -9.87 6.98
C PHE A 40 0.09 -9.40 7.31
N ILE A 41 -0.28 -8.15 6.97
CA ILE A 41 -1.62 -7.63 7.30
C ILE A 41 -2.72 -8.42 6.58
N PRO A 42 -2.70 -8.61 5.24
CA PRO A 42 -3.68 -9.47 4.58
C PRO A 42 -3.66 -10.91 5.08
N MET A 43 -2.46 -11.48 5.29
CA MET A 43 -2.31 -12.85 5.79
C MET A 43 -2.98 -13.04 7.15
N THR A 44 -2.78 -12.13 8.10
CA THR A 44 -3.46 -12.19 9.40
C THR A 44 -4.98 -12.12 9.26
N GLY A 45 -5.49 -11.31 8.33
CA GLY A 45 -6.92 -11.26 8.02
C GLY A 45 -7.47 -12.59 7.50
N VAL A 46 -6.73 -13.27 6.63
CA VAL A 46 -7.10 -14.61 6.14
C VAL A 46 -7.08 -15.64 7.27
N LEU A 47 -6.06 -15.63 8.11
CA LEU A 47 -5.95 -16.54 9.27
C LEU A 47 -7.13 -16.36 10.24
N MET A 48 -7.53 -15.12 10.53
CA MET A 48 -8.70 -14.83 11.37
C MET A 48 -10.00 -15.37 10.76
N MET A 49 -10.13 -15.38 9.43
CA MET A 49 -11.31 -15.96 8.75
C MET A 49 -11.33 -17.49 8.80
N ILE A 50 -10.16 -18.13 8.81
CA ILE A 50 -10.05 -19.58 9.02
C ILE A 50 -10.50 -19.94 10.43
N GLU A 51 -10.10 -19.14 11.43
CA GLU A 51 -10.49 -19.33 12.83
C GLU A 51 -11.99 -19.05 13.08
N GLN A 52 -12.55 -18.04 12.41
CA GLN A 52 -13.96 -17.66 12.52
C GLN A 52 -14.66 -17.61 11.15
N PRO A 53 -15.11 -18.76 10.61
CA PRO A 53 -15.67 -18.83 9.26
C PRO A 53 -16.99 -18.06 9.10
N LEU A 54 -17.70 -17.75 10.20
CA LEU A 54 -18.87 -16.85 10.18
C LEU A 54 -18.57 -15.49 9.57
N TRP A 55 -17.33 -15.01 9.66
CA TRP A 55 -16.92 -13.74 9.08
C TRP A 55 -17.00 -13.74 7.55
N LEU A 56 -16.82 -14.90 6.89
CA LEU A 56 -16.97 -15.04 5.44
C LEU A 56 -18.43 -14.87 4.96
N GLN A 57 -19.41 -15.02 5.84
CA GLN A 57 -20.82 -14.78 5.51
C GLN A 57 -21.17 -13.28 5.51
N VAL A 58 -20.30 -12.44 6.06
CA VAL A 58 -20.47 -10.99 6.07
C VAL A 58 -19.97 -10.42 4.75
N GLY A 59 -20.90 -10.05 3.85
CA GLY A 59 -20.57 -9.50 2.53
C GLY A 59 -19.60 -8.30 2.55
N TRP A 60 -19.66 -7.48 3.60
CA TRP A 60 -18.75 -6.35 3.82
C TRP A 60 -17.29 -6.76 3.98
N LEU A 61 -17.00 -7.97 4.45
CA LEU A 61 -15.64 -8.44 4.63
C LEU A 61 -14.95 -8.71 3.30
N HIS A 62 -15.65 -9.31 2.33
CA HIS A 62 -15.12 -9.57 0.99
C HIS A 62 -14.69 -8.28 0.29
N LEU A 63 -15.48 -7.21 0.43
CA LEU A 63 -15.14 -5.89 -0.11
C LEU A 63 -13.85 -5.34 0.53
N LYS A 64 -13.70 -5.46 1.85
CA LYS A 64 -12.48 -5.02 2.56
C LYS A 64 -11.24 -5.79 2.11
N ILE A 65 -11.35 -7.11 1.90
CA ILE A 65 -10.26 -7.95 1.38
C ILE A 65 -9.87 -7.50 -0.02
N LEU A 66 -10.86 -7.30 -0.90
CA LEU A 66 -10.60 -6.94 -2.31
C LEU A 66 -9.90 -5.58 -2.42
N ILE A 67 -10.32 -4.60 -1.64
CA ILE A 67 -9.67 -3.28 -1.59
C ILE A 67 -8.26 -3.40 -0.98
N GLY A 68 -8.09 -4.23 0.06
CA GLY A 68 -6.78 -4.52 0.64
C GLY A 68 -5.80 -5.16 -0.35
N LEU A 69 -6.27 -6.14 -1.14
CA LEU A 69 -5.48 -6.75 -2.21
C LEU A 69 -5.12 -5.75 -3.32
N ALA A 70 -6.05 -4.88 -3.70
CA ALA A 70 -5.76 -3.81 -4.64
C ALA A 70 -4.65 -2.88 -4.11
N ALA A 71 -4.68 -2.53 -2.82
CA ALA A 71 -3.62 -1.74 -2.19
C ALA A 71 -2.25 -2.43 -2.24
N VAL A 72 -2.19 -3.77 -2.04
CA VAL A 72 -0.97 -4.58 -2.20
C VAL A 72 -0.43 -4.45 -3.63
N VAL A 73 -1.28 -4.68 -4.64
CA VAL A 73 -0.88 -4.62 -6.06
C VAL A 73 -0.30 -3.25 -6.42
N PHE A 74 -0.97 -2.16 -6.02
CA PHE A 74 -0.47 -0.82 -6.30
C PHE A 74 0.85 -0.49 -5.57
N SER A 75 1.03 -1.00 -4.34
CA SER A 75 2.30 -0.89 -3.62
C SER A 75 3.44 -1.59 -4.39
N HIS A 76 3.22 -2.82 -4.87
CA HIS A 76 4.22 -3.55 -5.65
C HIS A 76 4.53 -2.88 -6.99
N PHE A 77 3.54 -2.35 -7.71
CA PHE A 77 3.77 -1.62 -8.95
C PHE A 77 4.52 -0.31 -8.76
N SER A 78 4.24 0.42 -7.68
CA SER A 78 5.01 1.60 -7.30
C SER A 78 6.48 1.25 -7.05
N ARG A 79 6.74 0.20 -6.25
CA ARG A 79 8.10 -0.29 -5.99
C ARG A 79 8.81 -0.79 -7.26
N ALA A 80 8.12 -1.54 -8.11
CA ALA A 80 8.69 -2.08 -9.35
C ALA A 80 9.24 -0.97 -10.24
N LYS A 81 8.51 0.15 -10.35
CA LYS A 81 8.97 1.36 -11.06
C LYS A 81 10.18 2.00 -10.41
N LEU A 82 10.20 2.08 -9.08
CA LEU A 82 11.34 2.65 -8.36
C LEU A 82 12.64 1.86 -8.59
N ILE A 83 12.55 0.53 -8.69
CA ILE A 83 13.71 -0.36 -8.87
C ILE A 83 14.15 -0.45 -10.34
N HIS A 84 13.21 -0.64 -11.27
CA HIS A 84 13.53 -1.05 -12.64
C HIS A 84 13.43 0.06 -13.68
N ALA A 85 12.85 1.22 -13.36
CA ALA A 85 12.65 2.31 -14.31
C ALA A 85 13.54 3.52 -14.00
N ASP A 86 13.89 4.28 -15.04
CA ASP A 86 14.67 5.50 -14.89
C ASP A 86 13.80 6.61 -14.28
N MET A 87 14.10 6.99 -13.04
CA MET A 87 13.39 8.03 -12.31
C MET A 87 13.77 9.43 -12.78
N LYS A 88 14.70 9.58 -13.74
CA LYS A 88 14.96 10.84 -14.43
C LYS A 88 13.89 11.15 -15.48
N ASP A 89 13.20 10.14 -15.99
CA ASP A 89 12.07 10.30 -16.89
C ASP A 89 10.83 10.79 -16.13
N GLU A 90 10.30 11.94 -16.55
CA GLU A 90 9.11 12.55 -15.97
C GLU A 90 7.87 11.64 -16.06
N TYR A 91 7.73 10.88 -17.16
CA TYR A 91 6.63 9.94 -17.34
C TYR A 91 6.67 8.80 -16.31
N VAL A 92 7.87 8.28 -16.04
CA VAL A 92 8.07 7.23 -15.04
C VAL A 92 7.76 7.76 -13.64
N ARG A 93 8.22 8.98 -13.32
CA ARG A 93 7.93 9.65 -12.03
C ARG A 93 6.45 9.87 -11.80
N GLN A 94 5.72 10.33 -12.82
CA GLN A 94 4.28 10.52 -12.74
C GLN A 94 3.55 9.20 -12.51
N LYS A 95 3.92 8.14 -13.25
CA LYS A 95 3.33 6.80 -13.02
C LYS A 95 3.66 6.23 -11.64
N PHE A 96 4.88 6.45 -11.12
CA PHE A 96 5.23 6.06 -9.76
C PHE A 96 4.32 6.75 -8.73
N SER A 97 4.16 8.07 -8.87
CA SER A 97 3.30 8.87 -8.00
C SER A 97 1.83 8.44 -8.09
N LEU A 98 1.35 8.11 -9.29
CA LEU A 98 -0.02 7.64 -9.51
C LEU A 98 -0.27 6.34 -8.74
N PHE A 99 0.59 5.33 -8.90
CA PHE A 99 0.42 4.07 -8.17
C PHE A 99 0.54 4.26 -6.66
N ARG A 100 1.40 5.16 -6.20
CA ARG A 100 1.53 5.47 -4.78
C ARG A 100 0.26 6.11 -4.21
N ASN A 101 -0.31 7.07 -4.93
CA ASN A 101 -1.53 7.75 -4.52
C ASN A 101 -2.74 6.82 -4.58
N LEU A 102 -2.81 5.91 -5.55
CA LEU A 102 -3.84 4.87 -5.59
C LEU A 102 -3.71 3.90 -4.41
N CYS A 103 -2.50 3.47 -4.06
CA CYS A 103 -2.27 2.65 -2.87
C CYS A 103 -2.77 3.36 -1.59
N LEU A 104 -2.40 4.63 -1.42
CA LEU A 104 -2.87 5.45 -0.29
C LEU A 104 -4.40 5.58 -0.27
N LEU A 105 -5.02 5.88 -1.40
CA LEU A 105 -6.47 6.00 -1.51
C LEU A 105 -7.16 4.70 -1.10
N MET A 106 -6.68 3.55 -1.57
CA MET A 106 -7.24 2.26 -1.17
C MET A 106 -7.09 2.02 0.34
N LEU A 107 -5.94 2.34 0.93
CA LEU A 107 -5.74 2.22 2.38
C LEU A 107 -6.67 3.15 3.17
N VAL A 108 -6.89 4.39 2.71
CA VAL A 108 -7.86 5.32 3.33
C VAL A 108 -9.27 4.74 3.27
N ILE A 109 -9.68 4.22 2.12
CA ILE A 109 -11.01 3.60 1.97
C ILE A 109 -11.17 2.44 2.97
N VAL A 110 -10.17 1.56 3.10
CA VAL A 110 -10.23 0.47 4.08
C VAL A 110 -10.36 1.02 5.51
N ILE A 111 -9.63 2.07 5.88
CA ILE A 111 -9.73 2.69 7.20
C ILE A 111 -11.13 3.25 7.45
N ILE A 112 -11.72 3.95 6.48
CA ILE A 112 -13.08 4.51 6.59
C ILE A 112 -14.11 3.39 6.75
N ILE A 113 -14.02 2.34 5.92
CA ILE A 113 -14.92 1.18 5.97
C ILE A 113 -14.75 0.37 7.27
N VAL A 114 -13.58 0.38 7.90
CA VAL A 114 -13.37 -0.24 9.23
C VAL A 114 -13.94 0.62 10.35
N GLY A 115 -13.88 1.94 10.24
CA GLY A 115 -14.41 2.88 11.24
C GLY A 115 -15.94 3.02 11.22
N TYR A 116 -16.59 2.71 10.10
CA TYR A 116 -18.05 2.64 10.01
C TYR A 116 -18.55 1.34 10.66
N LYS A 117 -19.25 1.48 11.79
CA LYS A 117 -20.01 0.41 12.44
C LYS A 117 -21.33 0.17 11.72
#